data_AF-A0A519M717-F1
#
_entry.id   AF-A0A519M717-F1
#
_cell.length_a   1.000
_cell.length_b   1.000
_cell.length_c   1.000
_cell.angle_alpha   90.00
_cell.angle_beta   90.00
_cell.angle_gamma   90.00
#
_symmetry.space_group_name_H-M   'P 1'
#
loop_
_entity.id
_entity.type
_entity.pdbx_description
1 polymer ?
#
loop_
_entity_poly.entity_id
_entity_poly.type
_entity_poly.pdbx_seq_one_letter_code
_entity_poly.pdbx_strand_id
1 'polypeptide(L)'
;MNNLLKEKLQTGAGASYKYWFPLRTTLSAGINASRSKTNQLGQHEEKAIFYSPDVALCPIRSLQAWLRVLDRSEGCVFVSLRKNQQVTTRRMTTKYINLITQQYLGTGYTAHSLRASFVTVSKLNGADDSKVMNQTKHKTSAMIRRYTRLDNVRQHNSAKELGL
;
A
#
# COMPACT_ATOMS: atom_id res chain seq x y z
N MET A 1 -2.78 2.17 38.17
CA MET A 1 -4.02 2.90 38.52
C MET A 1 -4.59 3.48 37.25
N ASN A 2 -5.82 3.07 36.94
CA ASN A 2 -6.58 3.42 35.76
C ASN A 2 -6.86 4.92 35.68
N ASN A 3 -6.76 5.51 34.49
CA ASN A 3 -7.75 6.50 34.07
C ASN A 3 -7.93 6.48 32.55
N LEU A 4 -9.05 5.89 32.16
CA LEU A 4 -9.66 5.95 30.83
C LEU A 4 -10.19 7.37 30.62
N LEU A 5 -9.63 8.12 29.68
CA LEU A 5 -10.35 9.22 29.04
C LEU A 5 -10.92 8.72 27.72
N LYS A 6 -12.18 8.32 27.78
CA LYS A 6 -13.08 8.29 26.63
C LYS A 6 -13.35 9.74 26.25
N GLU A 7 -13.03 10.14 25.02
CA GLU A 7 -13.55 11.38 24.47
C GLU A 7 -14.42 11.09 23.24
N LYS A 8 -15.59 11.71 23.25
CA LYS A 8 -16.75 11.45 22.38
C LYS A 8 -16.44 11.81 20.94
N LEU A 9 -16.77 10.88 20.04
CA LEU A 9 -16.95 11.17 18.61
C LEU A 9 -18.20 12.04 18.43
N GLN A 10 -18.01 13.34 18.20
CA GLN A 10 -19.04 14.18 17.60
C GLN A 10 -18.88 14.13 16.07
N THR A 11 -19.89 13.55 15.43
CA THR A 11 -20.09 13.50 13.99
C THR A 11 -20.33 14.90 13.45
N GLY A 12 -19.39 15.41 12.65
CA GLY A 12 -19.55 16.61 11.84
C GLY A 12 -19.18 16.29 10.40
N ALA A 13 -20.11 16.51 9.47
CA ALA A 13 -19.94 16.28 8.05
C ALA A 13 -18.81 17.16 7.47
N GLY A 14 -17.71 16.52 7.11
CA GLY A 14 -16.57 17.14 6.45
C GLY A 14 -15.42 16.14 6.37
N ALA A 15 -15.12 15.64 5.18
CA ALA A 15 -14.05 14.66 4.97
C ALA A 15 -12.67 15.31 5.17
N SER A 16 -12.25 15.46 6.43
CA SER A 16 -10.89 15.87 6.81
C SER A 16 -10.01 14.62 6.90
N TYR A 17 -9.01 14.55 6.02
CA TYR A 17 -7.98 13.53 6.07
C TYR A 17 -6.95 13.94 7.14
N LYS A 18 -7.16 13.53 8.40
CA LYS A 18 -6.16 13.70 9.46
C LYS A 18 -5.15 12.55 9.39
N TYR A 19 -3.94 12.83 8.93
CA TYR A 19 -2.81 11.91 9.05
C TYR A 19 -2.32 11.95 10.49
N TRP A 20 -2.57 10.89 11.26
CA TRP A 20 -2.05 10.77 12.62
C TRP A 20 -0.60 10.24 12.56
N PHE A 21 0.37 11.14 12.73
CA PHE A 21 1.76 10.77 13.00
C PHE A 21 2.07 11.12 14.46
N PRO A 22 2.07 10.16 15.39
CA PRO A 22 2.61 10.44 16.72
C PRO A 22 4.13 10.61 16.58
N LEU A 23 4.59 11.85 16.77
CA LEU A 23 6.00 12.18 16.95
C LEU A 23 6.49 11.56 18.27
N ARG A 24 6.89 10.28 18.22
CA ARG A 24 7.91 9.61 19.05
C ARG A 24 7.94 8.13 18.68
N THR A 25 9.03 7.69 18.03
CA THR A 25 9.43 6.27 17.91
C THR A 25 8.43 5.28 17.29
N THR A 26 7.54 5.70 16.41
CA THR A 26 6.75 4.76 15.61
C THR A 26 7.50 4.42 14.31
N LEU A 27 7.95 3.16 14.20
CA LEU A 27 8.59 2.59 13.00
C LEU A 27 7.60 2.42 11.83
N SER A 28 6.38 2.94 11.96
CA SER A 28 5.30 2.75 11.01
C SER A 28 4.49 4.02 10.75
N ALA A 29 3.99 4.15 9.52
CA ALA A 29 2.97 5.12 9.14
C ALA A 29 1.63 4.41 8.91
N GLY A 30 0.55 4.95 9.48
CA GLY A 30 -0.82 4.49 9.27
C GLY A 30 -1.53 5.28 8.16
N ILE A 31 -2.09 4.60 7.16
CA ILE A 31 -2.95 5.23 6.14
C ILE A 31 -4.41 4.87 6.41
N ASN A 32 -5.28 5.88 6.47
CA ASN A 32 -6.72 5.73 6.55
C ASN A 32 -7.36 5.86 5.15
N ALA A 33 -8.19 4.88 4.77
CA ALA A 33 -8.97 4.89 3.53
C ALA A 33 -10.47 4.75 3.81
N SER A 34 -11.24 5.81 3.55
CA SER A 34 -12.68 5.89 3.86
C SER A 34 -13.61 5.18 2.88
N ARG A 35 -13.15 4.79 1.68
CA ARG A 35 -13.96 4.01 0.71
C ARG A 35 -13.09 3.21 -0.23
N SER A 36 -13.34 1.91 -0.33
CA SER A 36 -12.69 1.03 -1.32
C SER A 36 -13.69 0.01 -1.86
N LYS A 37 -13.34 -0.66 -2.97
CA LYS A 37 -14.21 -1.69 -3.59
C LYS A 37 -14.56 -2.82 -2.61
N THR A 38 -13.70 -3.09 -1.62
CA THR A 38 -13.91 -4.08 -0.57
C THR A 38 -14.46 -3.49 0.73
N ASN A 39 -14.38 -2.17 0.89
CA ASN A 39 -14.90 -1.44 2.04
C ASN A 39 -16.05 -0.52 1.60
N GLN A 40 -17.17 -1.13 1.25
CA GLN A 40 -18.38 -0.42 0.81
C GLN A 40 -19.08 0.33 1.96
N LEU A 41 -18.83 -0.10 3.21
CA LEU A 41 -19.40 0.46 4.44
C LEU A 41 -18.57 1.60 5.06
N GLY A 42 -17.42 1.93 4.47
CA GLY A 42 -16.54 3.01 4.94
C GLY A 42 -15.88 2.76 6.29
N GLN A 43 -15.65 1.49 6.65
CA GLN A 43 -14.96 1.09 7.88
C GLN A 43 -13.54 1.64 7.93
N HIS A 44 -13.07 2.01 9.11
CA HIS A 44 -11.71 2.50 9.31
C HIS A 44 -10.70 1.39 8.99
N GLU A 45 -9.86 1.59 7.98
CA GLU A 45 -8.77 0.68 7.66
C GLU A 45 -7.44 1.37 7.95
N GLU A 46 -6.58 0.70 8.72
CA GLU A 46 -5.20 1.12 8.93
C GLU A 46 -4.27 0.12 8.24
N LYS A 47 -3.25 0.65 7.57
CA LYS A 47 -2.14 -0.14 7.04
C LYS A 47 -0.84 0.44 7.54
N ALA A 48 -0.03 -0.40 8.18
CA ALA A 48 1.32 -0.06 8.55
C ALA A 48 2.23 -0.10 7.31
N ILE A 49 3.00 0.97 7.13
CA ILE A 49 4.14 1.04 6.21
C ILE A 49 5.39 1.12 7.06
N PHE A 50 6.46 0.41 6.70
CA PHE A 50 7.72 0.38 7.47
C PHE A 50 8.88 1.04 6.70
N TYR A 51 9.92 1.46 7.43
CA TYR A 51 11.18 1.87 6.81
C TYR A 51 11.85 0.69 6.12
N SER A 52 12.41 0.93 4.93
CA SER A 52 13.33 -0.01 4.29
C SER A 52 14.76 0.31 4.73
N PRO A 53 15.63 -0.70 4.94
CA PRO A 53 17.06 -0.47 5.11
C PRO A 53 17.68 0.14 3.86
N ASP A 54 17.17 -0.21 2.68
CA ASP A 54 17.54 0.44 1.43
C ASP A 54 16.84 1.80 1.31
N VAL A 55 17.65 2.87 1.32
CA VAL A 55 17.21 4.26 1.24
C VAL A 55 16.49 4.54 -0.08
N ALA A 56 16.95 3.97 -1.20
CA ALA A 56 16.37 4.22 -2.52
C ALA A 56 14.97 3.63 -2.67
N LEU A 57 14.67 2.57 -1.92
CA LEU A 57 13.39 1.84 -1.95
C LEU A 57 12.51 2.12 -0.73
N CYS A 58 12.90 3.06 0.15
CA CYS A 58 12.21 3.27 1.41
C CYS A 58 10.89 4.05 1.24
N PRO A 59 9.70 3.43 1.44
CA PRO A 59 8.42 4.09 1.18
C PRO A 59 8.15 5.24 2.15
N ILE A 60 8.59 5.15 3.41
CA ILE A 60 8.40 6.24 4.39
C ILE A 60 9.22 7.48 4.01
N ARG A 61 10.50 7.31 3.66
CA ARG A 61 11.37 8.42 3.24
C ARG A 61 10.84 9.09 1.96
N SER A 62 10.42 8.28 0.98
CA SER A 62 9.80 8.79 -0.24
C SER A 62 8.50 9.55 0.04
N LEU A 63 7.66 9.04 0.94
CA LEU A 63 6.43 9.72 1.37
C LEU A 63 6.75 11.03 2.10
N GLN A 64 7.71 11.06 3.02
CA GLN A 64 8.13 12.27 3.72
C GLN A 64 8.67 13.33 2.76
N ALA A 65 9.49 12.92 1.79
CA ALA A 65 9.99 13.82 0.75
C ALA A 65 8.83 14.40 -0.07
N TRP A 66 7.86 13.56 -0.45
CA TRP A 66 6.67 14.01 -1.17
C TRP A 66 5.79 14.95 -0.34
N LEU A 67 5.56 14.68 0.95
CA LEU A 67 4.78 15.55 1.84
C LEU A 67 5.43 16.94 1.99
N ARG A 68 6.77 17.02 2.00
CA ARG A 68 7.48 18.31 1.98
C ARG A 68 7.25 19.10 0.68
N VAL A 69 7.10 18.42 -0.45
CA VAL A 69 6.78 19.06 -1.74
C VAL A 69 5.31 19.50 -1.78
N LEU A 70 4.40 18.76 -1.16
CA LEU A 70 2.99 19.13 -1.07
C LEU A 70 2.73 20.36 -0.17
N ASP A 71 3.55 20.52 0.86
CA ASP A 71 3.50 21.59 1.86
C ASP A 71 2.09 21.90 2.39
N ARG A 72 1.37 20.84 2.80
CA ARG A 72 0.02 20.97 3.37
C ARG A 72 -0.30 19.82 4.31
N SER A 73 -1.16 20.11 5.29
CA SER A 73 -1.61 19.15 6.31
C SER A 73 -2.87 18.37 5.91
N GLU A 74 -3.63 18.86 4.93
CA GLU A 74 -4.94 18.31 4.57
C GLU A 74 -5.09 17.98 3.07
N GLY A 75 -6.07 17.12 2.77
CA GLY A 75 -6.41 16.69 1.40
C GLY A 75 -5.75 15.38 0.97
N CYS A 76 -5.78 15.12 -0.34
CA CYS A 76 -5.24 13.89 -0.92
C CYS A 76 -3.70 13.86 -0.85
N VAL A 77 -3.09 12.74 -0.40
CA VAL A 77 -1.63 12.55 -0.50
C VAL A 77 -1.18 12.58 -1.96
N PHE A 78 -1.76 11.73 -2.80
CA PHE A 78 -1.37 11.65 -4.21
C PHE A 78 -2.26 12.54 -5.06
N VAL A 79 -1.66 13.55 -5.67
CA VAL A 79 -2.35 14.52 -6.54
C VAL A 79 -1.80 14.53 -7.94
N SER A 80 -2.62 14.96 -8.88
CA SER A 80 -2.16 15.19 -10.24
C SER A 80 -1.13 16.32 -10.30
N LEU A 81 -0.20 16.20 -11.24
CA LEU A 81 0.75 17.25 -11.61
C LEU A 81 0.32 17.85 -12.96
N ARG A 82 0.44 19.18 -13.09
CA ARG A 82 0.31 19.84 -14.39
C ARG A 82 1.56 19.59 -15.24
N LYS A 83 1.49 19.90 -16.54
CA LYS A 83 2.62 19.72 -17.48
C LYS A 83 3.89 20.49 -17.06
N ASN A 84 3.72 21.61 -16.37
CA ASN A 84 4.80 22.41 -15.79
C ASN A 84 5.20 21.94 -14.37
N GLN A 85 4.90 20.69 -14.00
CA GLN A 85 5.23 20.07 -12.72
C GLN A 85 4.56 20.71 -11.48
N GLN A 86 3.58 21.60 -11.67
CA GLN A 86 2.85 22.19 -10.55
C GLN A 86 1.92 21.17 -9.87
N VAL A 87 2.03 21.09 -8.55
CA VAL A 87 1.17 20.31 -7.66
C VAL A 87 -0.26 20.87 -7.69
N THR A 88 -1.25 19.99 -7.71
CA THR A 88 -2.66 20.39 -7.72
C THR A 88 -3.39 19.94 -6.45
N THR A 89 -4.64 20.37 -6.28
CA THR A 89 -5.55 19.88 -5.24
C THR A 89 -6.31 18.62 -5.66
N ARG A 90 -6.29 18.29 -6.96
CA ARG A 90 -7.05 17.16 -7.52
C ARG A 90 -6.34 15.84 -7.24
N ARG A 91 -7.11 14.84 -6.83
CA ARG A 91 -6.62 13.46 -6.62
C ARG A 91 -6.02 12.91 -7.90
N MET A 92 -4.89 12.20 -7.78
CA MET A 92 -4.31 11.45 -8.88
C MET A 92 -5.27 10.34 -9.36
N THR A 93 -5.39 10.18 -10.68
CA THR A 93 -6.23 9.13 -11.28
C THR A 93 -5.48 7.81 -11.37
N THR A 94 -6.21 6.70 -11.38
CA THR A 94 -5.64 5.36 -11.57
C THR A 94 -4.90 5.22 -12.91
N LYS A 95 -5.39 5.90 -13.95
CA LYS A 95 -4.70 6.00 -15.25
C LYS A 95 -3.30 6.58 -15.11
N TYR A 96 -3.15 7.66 -14.34
CA TYR A 96 -1.85 8.31 -14.15
C TYR A 96 -0.89 7.43 -13.33
N ILE A 97 -1.39 6.72 -12.33
CA ILE A 97 -0.59 5.72 -11.58
C ILE A 97 -0.07 4.62 -12.52
N ASN A 98 -0.91 4.13 -13.45
CA ASN A 98 -0.47 3.15 -14.44
C ASN A 98 0.60 3.73 -15.38
N LEU A 99 0.44 4.96 -15.86
CA LEU A 99 1.44 5.61 -16.71
C LEU A 99 2.77 5.77 -16.00
N ILE A 100 2.77 6.21 -14.73
CA ILE A 100 3.98 6.26 -13.90
C ILE A 100 4.61 4.88 -13.79
N THR A 101 3.81 3.85 -13.48
CA THR A 101 4.32 2.48 -13.36
C THR A 101 4.99 2.01 -14.65
N GLN A 102 4.37 2.26 -15.79
CA GLN A 102 4.91 1.91 -17.11
C GLN A 102 6.17 2.71 -17.46
N GLN A 103 6.26 3.96 -17.05
CA GLN A 103 7.43 4.79 -17.29
C GLN A 103 8.67 4.29 -16.54
N TYR A 104 8.50 3.79 -15.31
CA TYR A 104 9.62 3.31 -14.51
C TYR A 104 9.95 1.82 -14.69
N LEU A 105 8.95 0.99 -14.99
CA LEU A 105 9.13 -0.47 -15.09
C LEU A 105 9.02 -1.01 -16.52
N GLY A 106 8.48 -0.22 -17.46
CA GLY A 106 8.22 -0.63 -18.84
C GLY A 106 6.74 -0.86 -19.13
N THR A 107 6.37 -0.80 -20.41
CA THR A 107 4.97 -0.85 -20.90
C THR A 107 4.24 -2.17 -20.60
N GLY A 108 4.98 -3.27 -20.40
CA GLY A 108 4.44 -4.56 -19.99
C GLY A 108 3.96 -4.63 -18.54
N TYR A 109 4.23 -3.60 -17.72
CA TYR A 109 3.83 -3.54 -16.32
C TYR A 109 2.63 -2.62 -16.11
N THR A 110 1.85 -2.91 -15.07
CA THR A 110 0.73 -2.08 -14.62
C THR A 110 0.80 -1.89 -13.11
N ALA A 111 0.02 -0.97 -12.54
CA ALA A 111 -0.09 -0.84 -11.09
C ALA A 111 -0.57 -2.16 -10.43
N HIS A 112 -1.31 -3.00 -11.15
CA HIS A 112 -1.70 -4.32 -10.66
C HIS A 112 -0.50 -5.29 -10.58
N SER A 113 0.48 -5.16 -11.48
CA SER A 113 1.71 -5.95 -11.46
C SER A 113 2.48 -5.76 -10.15
N LEU A 114 2.53 -4.53 -9.61
CA LEU A 114 3.15 -4.25 -8.31
C LEU A 114 2.52 -5.07 -7.17
N ARG A 115 1.19 -5.17 -7.17
CA ARG A 115 0.46 -5.98 -6.20
C ARG A 115 0.73 -7.47 -6.39
N ALA A 116 0.77 -7.94 -7.64
CA ALA A 116 1.08 -9.33 -7.95
C ALA A 116 2.47 -9.71 -7.42
N SER A 117 3.49 -8.91 -7.76
CA SER A 117 4.86 -9.10 -7.28
C SER A 117 4.96 -9.07 -5.76
N PHE A 118 4.23 -8.17 -5.08
CA PHE A 118 4.18 -8.15 -3.62
C PHE A 118 3.69 -9.47 -3.03
N VAL A 119 2.58 -10.01 -3.57
CA VAL A 119 2.02 -11.30 -3.11
C VAL A 119 3.02 -12.42 -3.36
N THR A 120 3.58 -12.49 -4.55
CA THR A 120 4.55 -13.50 -4.94
C THR A 120 5.78 -13.49 -4.04
N VAL A 121 6.46 -12.34 -3.92
CA VAL A 121 7.67 -12.21 -3.10
C VAL A 121 7.38 -12.47 -1.62
N SER A 122 6.24 -12.02 -1.09
CA SER A 122 5.85 -12.32 0.29
C SER A 122 5.73 -13.83 0.53
N LYS A 123 5.12 -14.55 -0.42
CA LYS A 123 4.95 -16.01 -0.32
C LYS A 123 6.28 -16.75 -0.47
N LEU A 124 7.15 -16.33 -1.38
CA LEU A 124 8.51 -16.88 -1.53
C LEU A 124 9.34 -16.69 -0.26
N ASN A 125 9.14 -15.58 0.45
CA ASN A 125 9.77 -15.32 1.75
C ASN A 125 9.05 -16.01 2.93
N GLY A 126 8.15 -16.97 2.66
CA GLY A 126 7.49 -17.77 3.68
C GLY A 126 6.38 -17.07 4.46
N ALA A 127 5.84 -15.94 3.98
CA ALA A 127 4.74 -15.27 4.65
C ALA A 127 3.46 -16.14 4.65
N ASP A 128 2.79 -16.18 5.79
CA ASP A 128 1.50 -16.84 5.94
C ASP A 128 0.42 -16.16 5.08
N ASP A 129 -0.55 -16.94 4.60
CA ASP A 129 -1.67 -16.44 3.80
C ASP A 129 -2.45 -15.35 4.55
N SER A 130 -2.66 -15.50 5.86
CA SER A 130 -3.36 -14.49 6.68
C SER A 130 -2.67 -13.13 6.66
N LYS A 131 -1.33 -13.09 6.74
CA LYS A 131 -0.53 -11.85 6.70
C LYS A 131 -0.64 -11.18 5.32
N VAL A 132 -0.53 -11.97 4.25
CA VAL A 132 -0.66 -11.48 2.87
C VAL A 132 -2.08 -11.01 2.60
N MET A 133 -3.11 -11.73 3.07
CA MET A 133 -4.52 -11.35 2.96
C MET A 133 -4.80 -10.05 3.69
N ASN A 134 -4.25 -9.84 4.89
CA ASN A 134 -4.44 -8.60 5.64
C ASN A 134 -3.93 -7.37 4.85
N GLN A 135 -2.73 -7.48 4.24
CA GLN A 135 -2.15 -6.39 3.46
C GLN A 135 -2.86 -6.19 2.11
N THR A 136 -3.23 -7.28 1.45
CA THR A 136 -3.76 -7.23 0.07
C THR A 136 -5.29 -7.18 0.00
N LYS A 137 -6.03 -7.55 1.04
CA LYS A 137 -7.51 -7.63 1.01
C LYS A 137 -8.04 -8.70 0.04
N HIS A 138 -7.25 -9.75 -0.24
CA HIS A 138 -7.81 -10.96 -0.87
C HIS A 138 -8.78 -11.62 0.12
N LYS A 139 -9.96 -12.04 -0.36
CA LYS A 139 -11.00 -12.61 0.49
C LYS A 139 -10.75 -14.08 0.85
N THR A 140 -10.01 -14.79 0.00
CA THR A 140 -9.72 -16.21 0.19
C THR A 140 -8.26 -16.52 -0.12
N SER A 141 -7.70 -17.49 0.60
CA SER A 141 -6.37 -18.04 0.34
C SER A 141 -6.25 -18.62 -1.08
N ALA A 142 -7.33 -19.16 -1.64
CA ALA A 142 -7.39 -19.64 -3.02
C ALA A 142 -7.04 -18.54 -4.05
N MET A 143 -7.36 -17.26 -3.78
CA MET A 143 -6.96 -16.15 -4.64
C MET A 143 -5.44 -15.89 -4.59
N ILE A 144 -4.81 -16.11 -3.43
CA ILE A 144 -3.35 -15.97 -3.26
C ILE A 144 -2.61 -17.10 -3.95
N ARG A 145 -3.11 -18.34 -3.86
CA ARG A 145 -2.49 -19.53 -4.48
C ARG A 145 -2.28 -19.40 -6.00
N ARG A 146 -3.02 -18.52 -6.68
CA ARG A 146 -2.80 -18.24 -8.11
C ARG A 146 -1.42 -17.63 -8.38
N TYR A 147 -0.91 -16.82 -7.46
CA TYR A 147 0.41 -16.19 -7.58
C TYR A 147 1.55 -17.17 -7.27
N THR A 148 1.34 -18.14 -6.38
CA THR A 148 2.36 -19.14 -6.02
C THR A 148 2.42 -20.32 -7.01
N ARG A 149 1.32 -20.65 -7.68
CA ARG A 149 1.28 -21.73 -8.68
C ARG A 149 2.23 -21.49 -9.87
N LEU A 150 2.43 -20.24 -10.27
CA LEU A 150 3.34 -19.88 -11.37
C LEU A 150 4.81 -20.13 -11.02
N ASP A 151 5.18 -19.98 -9.75
CA ASP A 151 6.55 -20.23 -9.27
C ASP A 151 6.77 -21.68 -8.85
N ASN A 152 5.75 -22.37 -8.30
CA ASN A 152 5.85 -23.77 -7.91
C ASN A 152 6.22 -24.68 -9.09
N VAL A 153 5.76 -24.41 -10.31
CA VAL A 153 6.14 -25.23 -11.48
C VAL A 153 7.65 -25.14 -11.78
N ARG A 154 8.29 -24.01 -11.43
CA ARG A 154 9.73 -23.79 -11.66
C ARG A 154 10.60 -24.16 -10.45
N GLN A 155 10.10 -23.95 -9.22
CA GLN A 155 10.85 -24.16 -7.99
C GLN A 155 10.59 -25.53 -7.34
N HIS A 156 9.38 -26.08 -7.48
CA HIS A 156 8.96 -27.38 -6.96
C HIS A 156 8.66 -28.35 -8.10
N ASN A 157 9.63 -28.50 -9.00
CA ASN A 157 9.59 -29.59 -9.97
C ASN A 157 10.17 -30.83 -9.29
N SER A 158 9.35 -31.86 -9.10
CA SER A 158 9.77 -33.15 -8.55
C SER A 158 10.91 -33.80 -9.36
N ALA A 159 11.04 -33.48 -10.65
CA ALA A 159 12.17 -33.92 -11.47
C ALA A 159 13.52 -33.40 -10.92
N LYS A 160 13.53 -32.24 -10.26
CA LYS A 160 14.73 -31.65 -9.66
C LYS A 160 15.15 -32.36 -8.37
N GLU A 161 14.21 -32.94 -7.63
CA GLU A 161 14.50 -33.82 -6.48
C GLU A 161 14.85 -35.25 -6.91
N LEU A 162 14.41 -35.66 -8.09
CA LEU A 162 14.75 -36.95 -8.72
C LEU A 162 16.06 -36.92 -9.53
N GLY A 163 16.69 -35.75 -9.69
CA GLY A 163 17.97 -35.60 -10.39
C GLY A 163 17.92 -35.80 -11.91
N LEU A 164 16.77 -35.51 -12.56
CA LEU A 164 16.57 -35.64 -14.01
C LEU A 164 16.74 -34.30 -14.76
#